data_AF-A0A7S8IVX3-F1
#
_entry.id   AF-A0A7S8IVX3-F1
#
_cell.length_a   1.000
_cell.length_b   1.000
_cell.length_c   1.000
_cell.angle_alpha   90.00
_cell.angle_beta   90.00
_cell.angle_gamma   90.00
#
_symmetry.space_group_name_H-M   'P 1'
#
loop_
_entity.id
_entity.type
_entity.pdbx_description
1 polymer ?
#
loop_
_entity_poly.entity_id
_entity_poly.type
_entity_poly.pdbx_seq_one_letter_code
_entity_poly.pdbx_strand_id
1 'polypeptide(L)'
;MTFAPANLAAQTSGAGGEEATAKSIIVEGQQEDPQQDKIVCKTVKVIGSRVNTGKECKSRRQWTAEKAQNRQDLEKIQSSRWKSN
;
A
#
# COMPACT_ATOMS: atom_id res chain seq x y z
N MET A 1 -3.73 -6.84 -47.39
CA MET A 1 -5.04 -6.22 -47.11
C MET A 1 -4.87 -5.33 -45.89
N THR A 2 -4.70 -4.03 -46.13
CA THR A 2 -4.58 -2.98 -45.12
C THR A 2 -5.96 -2.46 -44.75
N PHE A 3 -6.32 -2.46 -43.47
CA PHE A 3 -7.42 -1.64 -42.94
C PHE A 3 -7.07 -1.15 -41.54
N ALA A 4 -6.78 0.15 -41.44
CA ALA A 4 -6.92 0.95 -40.23
C ALA A 4 -8.09 1.93 -40.47
N PRO A 5 -8.93 2.16 -39.46
CA PRO A 5 -9.19 3.54 -39.01
C PRO A 5 -9.09 3.61 -37.46
N ALA A 6 -8.33 4.55 -36.92
CA ALA A 6 -8.74 5.92 -36.57
C ALA A 6 -9.76 6.01 -35.42
N ASN A 7 -9.20 6.32 -34.24
CA ASN A 7 -9.58 7.44 -33.38
C ASN A 7 -11.03 7.54 -32.87
N LEU A 8 -11.23 7.31 -31.57
CA LEU A 8 -12.28 7.98 -30.81
C LEU A 8 -11.76 8.38 -29.42
N ALA A 9 -11.22 9.59 -29.37
CA ALA A 9 -11.14 10.37 -28.15
C ALA A 9 -12.56 10.76 -27.72
N ALA A 10 -12.96 10.38 -26.51
CA ALA A 10 -14.07 10.99 -25.79
C ALA A 10 -13.51 11.56 -24.48
N GLN A 11 -13.38 12.89 -24.47
CA GLN A 11 -13.25 13.73 -23.28
C GLN A 11 -14.56 13.76 -22.50
N THR A 12 -14.43 14.18 -21.23
CA THR A 12 -15.36 14.98 -20.40
C THR A 12 -15.84 14.27 -19.12
N SER A 13 -15.15 14.51 -18.01
CA SER A 13 -15.44 15.54 -17.00
C SER A 13 -16.67 15.19 -16.15
N GLY A 14 -16.41 14.52 -15.02
CA GLY A 14 -17.30 14.46 -13.87
C GLY A 14 -16.65 15.20 -12.71
N ALA A 15 -17.04 16.46 -12.54
CA ALA A 15 -16.75 17.25 -11.36
C ALA A 15 -17.57 16.71 -10.18
N GLY A 16 -16.89 16.44 -9.07
CA GLY A 16 -17.48 16.10 -7.79
C GLY A 16 -16.54 16.61 -6.71
N GLY A 17 -16.50 17.92 -6.56
CA GLY A 17 -15.94 18.54 -5.38
C GLY A 17 -17.01 18.52 -4.30
N GLU A 18 -16.73 17.82 -3.20
CA GLU A 18 -17.37 18.13 -1.94
C GLU A 18 -16.35 17.90 -0.82
N GLU A 19 -15.80 19.05 -0.42
CA GLU A 19 -15.40 19.42 0.93
C GLU A 19 -14.62 18.38 1.74
N ALA A 20 -13.31 18.45 1.54
CA ALA A 20 -12.33 18.08 2.53
C ALA A 20 -12.62 18.79 3.87
N THR A 21 -13.36 18.13 4.76
CA THR A 21 -13.23 18.39 6.19
C THR A 21 -11.88 17.83 6.64
N ALA A 22 -10.82 18.55 6.30
CA ALA A 22 -9.50 18.35 6.87
C ALA A 22 -9.56 18.73 8.35
N LYS A 23 -10.05 17.80 9.19
CA LYS A 23 -9.65 17.78 10.59
C LYS A 23 -8.16 17.44 10.59
N SER A 24 -7.34 18.48 10.47
CA SER A 24 -5.94 18.43 10.89
C SER A 24 -5.95 18.18 12.40
N ILE A 25 -6.02 16.91 12.77
CA ILE A 25 -5.68 16.47 14.11
C ILE A 25 -4.23 16.89 14.28
N ILE A 26 -4.02 17.93 15.07
CA ILE A 26 -2.70 18.28 15.60
C ILE A 26 -2.33 17.08 16.47
N VAL A 27 -1.50 16.20 15.94
CA VAL A 27 -0.82 15.17 16.72
C VAL A 27 0.22 15.92 17.54
N GLU A 28 -0.17 16.37 18.72
CA GLU A 28 0.77 16.81 19.76
C GLU A 28 1.79 15.70 19.97
N GLY A 29 3.06 16.02 19.72
CA GLY A 29 4.19 15.14 19.99
C GLY A 29 4.58 14.23 18.84
N GLN A 30 5.01 14.79 17.71
CA GLN A 30 6.13 14.18 16.98
C GLN A 30 7.40 14.39 17.80
N GLN A 31 7.48 13.68 18.92
CA GLN A 31 8.76 13.28 19.44
C GLN A 31 9.33 12.39 18.33
N GLU A 32 10.33 12.89 17.62
CA GLU A 32 11.09 12.11 16.66
C GLU A 32 11.79 11.02 17.46
N ASP A 33 11.05 9.94 17.74
CA ASP A 33 11.57 8.81 18.48
C ASP A 33 12.77 8.31 17.69
N PRO A 34 14.01 8.37 18.23
CA PRO A 34 15.20 7.87 17.54
C PRO A 34 15.10 6.36 17.24
N GLN A 35 14.08 5.71 17.81
CA GLN A 35 13.68 4.34 17.57
C GLN A 35 13.13 4.08 16.15
N GLN A 36 12.63 5.10 15.44
CA GLN A 36 12.07 4.95 14.09
C GLN A 36 13.14 4.68 13.03
N ASP A 37 14.34 5.23 13.23
CA ASP A 37 15.49 5.06 12.34
C ASP A 37 16.34 3.83 12.65
N LYS A 38 16.03 3.14 13.76
CA LYS A 38 16.73 1.91 14.13
C LYS A 38 16.54 0.82 13.06
N ILE A 39 17.66 0.29 12.56
CA ILE A 39 17.67 -0.86 11.65
C ILE A 39 17.33 -2.13 12.44
N VAL A 40 16.35 -2.87 11.97
CA VAL A 40 15.90 -4.14 12.53
C VAL A 40 16.00 -5.22 11.45
N CYS A 41 16.82 -6.24 11.71
CA CYS A 41 16.94 -7.42 10.85
C CYS A 41 15.96 -8.50 11.29
N LYS A 42 15.15 -8.99 10.34
CA LYS A 42 14.23 -10.12 10.56
C LYS A 42 14.55 -11.24 9.57
N THR A 43 14.36 -12.49 9.99
CA THR A 43 14.43 -13.63 9.09
C THR A 43 13.14 -13.70 8.29
N VAL A 44 13.24 -13.63 6.97
CA VAL A 44 12.12 -13.73 6.04
C VAL A 44 12.24 -15.04 5.28
N LYS A 45 11.14 -15.80 5.26
CA LYS A 45 11.04 -17.03 4.48
C LYS A 45 10.48 -16.69 3.11
N VAL A 46 11.27 -16.92 2.07
CA VAL A 46 10.79 -16.77 0.69
C VAL A 46 10.01 -18.03 0.34
N ILE A 47 8.72 -17.87 0.07
CA ILE A 47 7.81 -18.97 -0.24
C ILE A 47 7.80 -19.16 -1.77
N GLY A 48 8.26 -20.31 -2.26
CA GLY A 48 8.37 -20.62 -3.69
C GLY A 48 8.96 -22.01 -3.95
N SER A 49 9.19 -22.37 -5.23
CA SER A 49 9.71 -23.70 -5.65
C SER A 49 11.03 -24.10 -4.97
N ARG A 50 11.81 -23.13 -4.50
CA ARG A 50 12.93 -23.35 -3.57
C ARG A 50 12.71 -22.51 -2.32
N VAL A 51 12.39 -23.16 -1.21
CA VAL A 51 12.25 -22.50 0.08
C VAL A 51 13.63 -22.05 0.53
N ASN A 52 13.84 -20.74 0.59
CA ASN A 52 15.06 -20.13 1.11
C ASN A 52 14.73 -19.20 2.28
N THR A 53 15.64 -19.12 3.24
CA THR A 53 15.53 -18.22 4.40
C THR A 53 16.60 -17.15 4.28
N GLY A 54 16.19 -15.90 4.13
CA GLY A 54 17.07 -14.73 4.11
C GLY A 54 16.89 -13.89 5.36
N LYS A 55 17.90 -13.09 5.70
CA LYS A 55 17.74 -12.00 6.67
C LYS A 55 17.52 -10.71 5.91
N GLU A 56 16.45 -10.00 6.23
CA GLU A 56 16.15 -8.70 5.65
C GLU A 56 16.25 -7.64 6.76
N CYS A 57 17.09 -6.65 6.53
CA CYS A 57 17.33 -5.55 7.46
C CYS A 57 16.71 -4.27 6.90
N LYS A 58 15.77 -3.71 7.64
CA LYS A 58 15.06 -2.47 7.28
C LYS A 58 14.92 -1.58 8.50
N SER A 59 14.70 -0.28 8.29
CA SER A 59 14.40 0.61 9.41
C SER A 59 13.07 0.24 10.07
N ARG A 60 12.89 0.64 11.33
CA ARG A 60 11.63 0.40 12.06
C ARG A 60 10.45 1.03 11.32
N ARG A 61 10.64 2.23 10.76
CA ARG A 61 9.64 2.94 9.93
C ARG A 61 9.24 2.16 8.68
N GLN A 62 10.20 1.54 7.99
CA GLN A 62 9.91 0.72 6.82
C GLN A 62 9.10 -0.54 7.20
N TRP A 63 9.47 -1.21 8.29
CA TRP A 63 8.74 -2.37 8.77
C TRP A 63 7.28 -2.06 9.17
N THR A 64 7.03 -0.90 9.78
CA THR A 64 5.67 -0.50 10.16
C THR A 64 4.84 -0.14 8.93
N ALA A 65 5.42 0.57 7.95
CA ALA A 65 4.77 0.89 6.69
C ALA A 65 4.37 -0.39 5.92
N GLU A 66 5.28 -1.35 5.77
CA GLU A 66 5.00 -2.63 5.10
C GLU A 66 3.91 -3.43 5.82
N LYS A 67 3.94 -3.47 7.16
CA LYS A 67 2.91 -4.15 7.94
C LYS A 67 1.53 -3.50 7.74
N ALA A 68 1.48 -2.18 7.69
CA ALA A 68 0.24 -1.44 7.47
C ALA A 68 -0.33 -1.70 6.08
N GLN A 69 0.51 -1.66 5.03
CA GLN A 69 0.11 -1.99 3.66
C GLN A 69 -0.42 -3.42 3.55
N ASN A 70 0.34 -4.40 4.05
CA ASN A 70 -0.06 -5.80 3.99
C ASN A 70 -1.39 -6.05 4.72
N ARG A 71 -1.61 -5.40 5.87
CA ARG A 71 -2.90 -5.48 6.58
C ARG A 71 -4.06 -4.97 5.70
N GLN A 72 -3.91 -3.82 5.06
CA GLN A 72 -4.94 -3.27 4.19
C GLN A 72 -5.22 -4.19 3.00
N ASP A 73 -4.19 -4.79 2.43
CA ASP A 73 -4.35 -5.71 1.30
C ASP A 73 -5.06 -7.01 1.72
N LEU A 74 -4.72 -7.56 2.89
CA LEU A 74 -5.43 -8.70 3.46
C LEU A 74 -6.90 -8.38 3.74
N GLU A 75 -7.20 -7.21 4.30
CA GLU A 75 -8.58 -6.78 4.58
C GLU A 75 -9.39 -6.61 3.27
N LYS A 76 -8.79 -6.08 2.20
CA LYS A 76 -9.43 -6.01 0.86
C LYS A 76 -9.71 -7.41 0.29
N ILE A 77 -8.77 -8.34 0.40
CA ILE A 77 -8.95 -9.72 -0.10
C ILE A 77 -9.99 -10.47 0.74
N GLN A 78 -9.97 -10.30 2.05
CA GLN A 78 -10.97 -10.92 2.93
C GLN A 78 -12.37 -10.36 2.67
N SER A 79 -12.48 -9.05 2.45
CA SER A 79 -13.75 -8.41 2.13
C SER A 79 -14.30 -8.77 0.75
N SER A 80 -13.45 -9.07 -0.23
CA SER A 80 -13.92 -9.55 -1.55
C SER A 80 -14.38 -11.01 -1.52
N ARG A 81 -13.79 -11.85 -0.65
CA ARG A 81 -14.15 -13.27 -0.55
C ARG A 81 -15.57 -13.53 -0.05
N TRP A 82 -16.10 -12.73 0.88
CA TRP A 82 -17.46 -12.95 1.39
C TRP A 82 -18.55 -12.45 0.44
N LYS A 83 -18.22 -11.56 -0.50
CA LYS A 83 -19.18 -10.97 -1.44
C LYS A 83 -19.40 -11.80 -2.71
N SER A 84 -18.64 -12.89 -2.88
CA SER A 84 -18.64 -13.76 -4.06
C SER A 84 -19.34 -15.11 -3.85
N ASN A 85 -20.19 -15.23 -2.82
CA ASN A 85 -21.00 -16.42 -2.52
C ASN A 85 -22.46 -16.00 -2.35
#